data_AF-A0A4P6AE97-F1
#
_entry.id   AF-A0A4P6AE97-F1
#
_cell.length_a   1.000
_cell.length_b   1.000
_cell.length_c   1.000
_cell.angle_alpha   90.00
_cell.angle_beta   90.00
_cell.angle_gamma   90.00
#
_symmetry.space_group_name_H-M   'P 1'
#
loop_
_entity.id
_entity.type
_entity.pdbx_description
1 polymer ?
#
loop_
_entity_poly.entity_id
_entity_poly.type
_entity_poly.pdbx_seq_one_letter_code
_entity_poly.pdbx_strand_id
1 'polypeptide(L)'
;MDLILIGLQVSILLCVGCIFLFRKYLFSYSTEKGKNLATKEDVEEITRKVEEVKSGYVAEIERLKVDLSVLSRKHNILLDEKVRVFKKLQKRLVEFKKYCEAALGSYDQRGEFHPHLGVLPKGIDKASLQHITALHEIEQEDFIFLSKKSRSLLSKLRDNCSMMCSMEMAISSENNDSEMARSTIPAYESAMRNIDSCLQSLYEELEFPSSDK
;
A
#
# COMPACT_ATOMS: atom_id res chain seq x y z
N MET A 1 90.27 51.66 39.60
CA MET A 1 89.05 51.26 40.34
C MET A 1 87.81 51.51 39.48
N ASP A 2 87.69 52.67 38.82
CA ASP A 2 86.49 53.04 38.05
C ASP A 2 86.21 52.17 36.81
N LEU A 3 87.24 51.71 36.08
CA LEU A 3 87.05 50.88 34.88
C LEU A 3 86.44 49.50 35.18
N ILE A 4 86.79 48.93 36.33
CA ILE A 4 86.26 47.63 36.82
C ILE A 4 84.79 47.81 37.23
N LEU A 5 84.45 48.95 37.86
CA LEU A 5 83.09 49.28 38.28
C LEU A 5 82.15 49.45 37.07
N ILE A 6 82.62 50.13 36.02
CA ILE A 6 81.89 50.32 34.75
C ILE A 6 81.67 48.98 34.04
N GLY A 7 82.69 48.12 33.98
CA GLY A 7 82.57 46.79 33.38
C GLY A 7 81.54 45.91 34.08
N LEU A 8 81.50 45.95 35.43
CA LEU A 8 80.52 45.23 36.23
C LEU A 8 79.08 45.75 35.97
N GLN A 9 78.90 47.07 35.88
CA GLN A 9 77.61 47.69 35.55
C GLN A 9 77.08 47.28 34.17
N VAL A 10 77.94 47.28 33.15
CA VAL A 10 77.58 46.85 31.79
C VAL A 10 77.19 45.38 31.77
N SER A 11 77.94 44.52 32.48
CA SER A 11 77.60 43.09 32.59
C SER A 11 76.26 42.85 33.27
N ILE A 12 75.95 43.59 34.34
CA ILE A 12 74.65 43.49 35.04
C ILE A 12 73.51 43.91 34.11
N LEU A 13 73.68 45.01 33.37
CA LEU A 13 72.67 45.53 32.46
C LEU A 13 72.40 44.55 31.31
N LEU A 14 73.43 43.90 30.80
CA LEU A 14 73.34 42.85 29.79
C LEU A 14 72.62 41.60 30.33
N CYS A 15 72.96 41.16 31.55
CA CYS A 15 72.25 40.06 32.22
C CYS A 15 70.76 40.37 32.45
N VAL A 16 70.43 41.57 32.94
CA VAL A 16 69.04 42.01 33.15
C VAL A 16 68.28 42.07 31.83
N GLY A 17 68.90 42.58 30.77
CA GLY A 17 68.34 42.59 29.42
C GLY A 17 68.06 41.18 28.88
N CYS A 18 68.99 40.25 29.05
CA CYS A 18 68.81 38.85 28.67
C CYS A 18 67.68 38.17 29.46
N ILE A 19 67.59 38.38 30.77
CA ILE A 19 66.51 37.84 31.62
C ILE A 19 65.14 38.38 31.16
N PHE A 20 65.06 39.67 30.84
CA PHE A 20 63.82 40.28 30.37
C PHE A 20 63.35 39.71 29.03
N LEU A 21 64.27 39.55 28.07
CA LEU A 21 63.98 38.93 26.77
C LEU A 21 63.56 37.46 26.90
N PHE A 22 64.27 36.70 27.74
CA PHE A 22 63.97 35.29 27.99
C PHE A 22 62.60 35.11 28.62
N ARG A 23 62.24 35.96 29.61
CA ARG A 23 60.92 35.95 30.24
C ARG A 23 59.81 36.28 29.23
N LYS A 24 60.01 37.26 28.34
CA LYS A 24 59.04 37.61 27.29
C LYS A 24 58.84 36.46 26.30
N TYR A 25 59.93 35.81 25.88
CA TYR A 25 59.89 34.70 24.92
C TYR A 25 59.21 33.46 25.52
N LEU A 26 59.55 33.10 26.76
CA LEU A 26 58.91 31.99 27.47
C LEU A 26 57.42 32.22 27.68
N PHE A 27 57.02 33.44 28.07
CA PHE A 27 55.61 33.76 28.26
C PHE A 27 54.84 33.67 26.94
N SER A 28 55.37 34.25 25.86
CA SER A 28 54.76 34.19 24.53
C SER A 28 54.62 32.75 24.01
N TYR A 29 55.66 31.92 24.17
CA TYR A 29 55.62 30.52 23.79
C TYR A 29 54.60 29.72 24.62
N SER A 30 54.57 29.94 25.94
CA SER A 30 53.60 29.28 26.82
C SER A 30 52.15 29.69 26.49
N THR A 31 51.91 30.95 26.13
CA THR A 31 50.58 31.42 25.70
C THR A 31 50.15 30.78 24.38
N GLU A 32 51.01 30.76 23.36
CA GLU A 32 50.69 30.12 22.07
C GLU A 32 50.54 28.59 22.21
N LYS A 33 51.39 27.94 23.01
CA LYS A 33 51.24 26.51 23.31
C LYS A 33 49.94 26.21 24.04
N GLY A 34 49.54 27.06 24.99
CA GLY A 34 48.26 26.94 25.69
C GLY A 34 47.05 27.10 24.77
N LYS A 35 47.07 28.08 23.86
CA LYS A 35 46.02 28.26 22.84
C LYS A 35 45.91 27.05 21.93
N ASN A 36 47.03 26.55 21.39
CA ASN A 36 47.03 25.40 20.49
C ASN A 36 46.54 24.12 21.18
N LEU A 37 46.85 23.95 22.47
CA LEU A 37 46.34 22.83 23.25
C LEU A 37 44.82 22.93 23.44
N ALA A 38 44.33 24.10 23.87
CA ALA A 38 42.89 24.34 24.03
C ALA A 38 42.13 24.13 22.71
N THR A 39 42.64 24.65 21.58
CA THR A 39 42.02 24.43 20.26
C THR A 39 42.00 22.96 19.86
N LYS A 40 43.04 22.18 20.20
CA LYS A 40 43.07 20.75 19.92
C LYS A 40 42.01 20.00 20.74
N GLU A 41 41.87 20.33 22.02
CA GLU A 41 40.85 19.76 22.91
C GLU A 41 39.44 20.12 22.43
N ASP A 42 39.20 21.37 22.02
CA ASP A 42 37.93 21.82 21.45
C ASP A 42 37.57 21.03 20.18
N VAL A 43 38.54 20.84 19.27
CA VAL A 43 38.33 20.07 18.03
C VAL A 43 38.02 18.60 18.34
N GLU A 44 38.70 18.01 19.31
CA GLU A 44 38.43 16.63 19.75
C GLU A 44 37.03 16.49 20.35
N GLU A 45 36.62 17.42 21.21
CA GLU A 45 35.28 17.43 21.80
C GLU A 45 34.19 17.59 20.74
N ILE A 46 34.37 18.54 19.81
CA ILE A 46 33.43 18.76 18.70
C ILE A 46 33.35 17.49 17.84
N THR A 47 34.47 16.88 17.50
CA THR A 47 34.51 15.68 16.67
C THR A 47 33.78 14.53 17.36
N ARG A 48 33.98 14.33 18.65
CA ARG A 48 33.27 13.31 19.43
C ARG A 48 31.75 13.55 19.43
N LYS A 49 31.30 14.79 19.63
CA LYS A 49 29.87 15.15 19.57
C LYS A 49 29.28 14.90 18.18
N VAL A 50 30.01 15.23 17.12
CA VAL A 50 29.57 14.99 15.74
C VAL A 50 29.44 13.49 15.45
N GLU A 51 30.42 12.68 15.85
CA GLU A 51 30.35 11.22 15.65
C GLU A 51 29.25 10.58 16.52
N GLU A 52 29.04 11.06 17.73
CA GLU A 52 27.92 10.63 18.59
C GLU A 52 26.57 10.92 17.90
N VAL A 53 26.35 12.15 17.45
CA VAL A 53 25.12 12.56 16.74
C VAL A 53 24.93 11.74 15.46
N LYS A 54 25.99 11.55 14.68
CA LYS A 54 25.98 10.74 13.46
C LYS A 54 25.64 9.29 13.74
N SER A 55 26.20 8.69 14.79
CA SER A 55 25.89 7.32 15.21
C SER A 55 24.41 7.18 15.61
N GLY A 56 23.86 8.19 16.29
CA GLY A 56 22.43 8.28 16.61
C GLY A 56 21.56 8.32 15.36
N TYR A 57 21.89 9.18 14.39
CA TYR A 57 21.16 9.27 13.12
C TYR A 57 21.23 7.97 12.31
N VAL A 58 22.39 7.30 12.26
CA VAL A 58 22.51 6.00 11.56
C VAL A 58 21.60 4.95 12.20
N ALA A 59 21.59 4.86 13.53
CA ALA A 59 20.72 3.93 14.24
C ALA A 59 19.22 4.23 14.02
N GLU A 60 18.84 5.51 13.96
CA GLU A 60 17.47 5.92 13.69
C GLU A 60 17.06 5.60 12.24
N ILE A 61 17.92 5.87 11.26
CA ILE A 61 17.69 5.53 9.85
C ILE A 61 17.52 4.01 9.68
N GLU A 62 18.36 3.21 10.34
CA GLU A 62 18.23 1.75 10.29
C GLU A 62 16.89 1.28 10.87
N ARG A 63 16.46 1.83 12.01
CA ARG A 63 15.14 1.53 12.59
C ARG A 63 14.01 1.90 11.64
N LEU A 64 14.02 3.13 11.12
CA LEU A 64 13.00 3.60 10.17
C LEU A 64 12.96 2.72 8.91
N LYS A 65 14.11 2.27 8.41
CA LYS A 65 14.18 1.36 7.27
C LYS A 65 13.56 0.00 7.58
N VAL A 66 13.81 -0.56 8.77
CA VAL A 66 13.18 -1.81 9.20
C VAL A 66 11.67 -1.63 9.33
N ASP A 67 11.21 -0.57 9.98
CA ASP A 67 9.78 -0.30 10.19
C ASP A 67 9.05 -0.13 8.84
N LEU A 68 9.65 0.63 7.92
CA LEU A 68 9.11 0.81 6.57
C LEU A 68 9.07 -0.51 5.79
N SER A 69 10.07 -1.38 5.95
CA SER A 69 10.09 -2.71 5.33
C SER A 69 8.96 -3.61 5.87
N VAL A 70 8.70 -3.55 7.17
CA VAL A 70 7.64 -4.33 7.82
C VAL A 70 6.26 -3.81 7.38
N LEU A 71 6.09 -2.49 7.35
CA LEU A 71 4.85 -1.86 6.90
C LEU A 71 4.56 -2.20 5.44
N SER A 72 5.56 -2.08 4.56
CA SER A 72 5.45 -2.45 3.15
C SER A 72 5.09 -3.93 2.98
N ARG A 73 5.71 -4.83 3.74
CA ARG A 73 5.38 -6.26 3.71
C ARG A 73 3.94 -6.53 4.13
N LYS A 74 3.47 -5.92 5.22
CA LYS A 74 2.06 -6.05 5.68
C LYS A 74 1.10 -5.56 4.61
N HIS A 75 1.38 -4.41 4.00
CA HIS A 75 0.56 -3.85 2.94
C HIS A 75 0.51 -4.78 1.72
N ASN A 76 1.64 -5.32 1.28
CA ASN A 76 1.70 -6.25 0.14
C ASN A 76 0.90 -7.54 0.39
N ILE A 77 0.98 -8.11 1.60
CA ILE A 77 0.19 -9.30 1.96
C ILE A 77 -1.31 -9.00 1.91
N LEU A 78 -1.73 -7.86 2.46
CA LEU A 78 -3.12 -7.44 2.44
C LEU A 78 -3.63 -7.22 1.01
N LEU A 79 -2.80 -6.61 0.15
CA LEU A 79 -3.13 -6.41 -1.25
C LEU A 79 -3.24 -7.73 -2.01
N ASP A 80 -2.35 -8.69 -1.77
CA ASP A 80 -2.40 -10.01 -2.42
C ASP A 80 -3.70 -10.75 -2.08
N GLU A 81 -4.08 -10.77 -0.79
CA GLU A 81 -5.35 -11.36 -0.36
C GLU A 81 -6.55 -10.63 -0.96
N LYS A 82 -6.54 -9.29 -0.98
CA LYS A 82 -7.60 -8.50 -1.65
C LYS A 82 -7.72 -8.88 -3.13
N VAL A 83 -6.61 -8.92 -3.87
CA VAL A 83 -6.60 -9.31 -5.29
C VAL A 83 -7.13 -10.73 -5.49
N ARG A 84 -6.80 -11.66 -4.60
CA ARG A 84 -7.29 -13.04 -4.63
C ARG A 84 -8.81 -13.11 -4.52
N VAL A 85 -9.39 -12.40 -3.55
CA VAL A 85 -10.85 -12.33 -3.36
C VAL A 85 -11.53 -11.75 -4.60
N PHE A 86 -10.98 -10.66 -5.14
CA PHE A 86 -11.56 -10.00 -6.31
C PHE A 86 -11.53 -10.90 -7.53
N LYS A 87 -10.46 -11.68 -7.75
CA LYS A 87 -10.39 -12.68 -8.81
C LYS A 87 -11.45 -13.78 -8.65
N LYS A 88 -11.68 -14.28 -7.42
CA LYS A 88 -12.74 -15.26 -7.14
C LYS A 88 -14.11 -14.68 -7.48
N LEU A 89 -14.40 -13.48 -6.99
CA LEU A 89 -15.69 -12.81 -7.16
C LEU A 89 -15.95 -12.46 -8.64
N GLN A 90 -14.95 -11.91 -9.33
CA GLN A 90 -15.00 -11.63 -10.76
C GLN A 90 -15.30 -12.90 -11.56
N LYS A 91 -14.61 -14.01 -11.25
CA LYS A 91 -14.83 -15.30 -11.92
C LYS A 91 -16.29 -15.75 -11.77
N ARG A 92 -16.84 -15.70 -10.55
CA ARG A 92 -18.24 -16.08 -10.29
C ARG A 92 -19.25 -15.15 -10.95
N LEU A 93 -19.03 -13.84 -10.92
CA LEU A 93 -19.89 -12.87 -11.60
C LEU A 93 -19.89 -13.09 -13.12
N VAL A 94 -18.74 -13.40 -13.72
CA VAL A 94 -18.65 -13.69 -15.16
C VAL A 94 -19.31 -15.03 -15.51
N GLU A 95 -19.15 -16.06 -14.67
CA GLU A 95 -19.87 -17.33 -14.83
C GLU A 95 -21.40 -17.12 -14.78
N PHE A 96 -21.85 -16.30 -13.83
CA PHE A 96 -23.27 -15.94 -13.72
C PHE A 96 -23.77 -15.15 -14.93
N LYS A 97 -22.98 -14.20 -15.44
CA LYS A 97 -23.33 -13.46 -16.67
C LYS A 97 -23.49 -14.40 -17.87
N LYS A 98 -22.56 -15.35 -18.05
CA LYS A 98 -22.64 -16.36 -19.12
C LYS A 98 -23.89 -17.23 -19.01
N TYR A 99 -24.29 -17.58 -17.78
CA TYR A 99 -25.54 -18.26 -17.53
C TYR A 99 -26.74 -17.42 -17.96
N CYS A 100 -26.81 -16.15 -17.55
CA CYS A 100 -27.88 -15.24 -17.96
C CYS A 100 -27.95 -15.06 -19.49
N GLU A 101 -26.80 -14.94 -20.17
CA GLU A 101 -26.72 -14.86 -21.63
C GLU A 101 -27.26 -16.15 -22.30
N ALA A 102 -26.90 -17.31 -21.75
CA ALA A 102 -27.37 -18.60 -22.24
C ALA A 102 -28.87 -18.81 -22.01
N ALA A 103 -29.39 -18.35 -20.87
CA ALA A 103 -30.80 -18.36 -20.54
C ALA A 103 -31.59 -17.47 -21.51
N LEU A 104 -31.09 -16.25 -21.77
CA LEU A 104 -31.69 -15.35 -22.76
C LEU A 104 -31.74 -15.97 -24.15
N GLY A 105 -30.67 -16.61 -24.63
CA GLY A 105 -30.69 -17.28 -25.93
C GLY A 105 -31.70 -18.42 -25.98
N SER A 106 -31.95 -19.13 -24.87
CA SER A 106 -32.93 -20.21 -24.81
C SER A 106 -34.39 -19.73 -24.74
N TYR A 107 -34.65 -18.54 -24.19
CA TYR A 107 -36.01 -18.01 -23.99
C TYR A 107 -36.42 -16.93 -24.99
N ASP A 108 -35.45 -16.28 -25.64
CA ASP A 108 -35.65 -15.23 -26.64
C ASP A 108 -35.44 -15.75 -28.07
N GLN A 109 -36.05 -15.11 -29.06
CA GLN A 109 -35.84 -15.39 -30.49
C GLN A 109 -34.54 -14.77 -31.02
N ARG A 110 -33.57 -14.47 -30.16
CA ARG A 110 -32.25 -13.98 -30.57
C ARG A 110 -31.51 -15.13 -31.23
N GLY A 111 -31.61 -15.20 -32.56
CA GLY A 111 -30.86 -16.02 -33.55
C GLY A 111 -30.17 -17.32 -33.11
N GLU A 112 -30.18 -18.33 -33.98
CA GLU A 112 -29.60 -19.69 -33.74
C GLU A 112 -28.12 -19.74 -33.32
N PHE A 113 -27.40 -18.62 -33.40
CA PHE A 113 -25.99 -18.49 -33.02
C PHE A 113 -25.77 -17.92 -31.62
N HIS A 114 -26.82 -17.55 -30.88
CA HIS A 114 -26.67 -17.12 -29.50
C HIS A 114 -26.36 -18.30 -28.57
N PRO A 115 -25.58 -18.11 -27.49
CA PRO A 115 -25.38 -19.15 -26.49
C PRO A 115 -26.74 -19.60 -25.94
N HIS A 116 -26.93 -20.92 -25.85
CA HIS A 116 -28.11 -21.53 -25.26
C HIS A 116 -27.70 -22.36 -24.04
N LEU A 117 -28.65 -22.64 -23.13
CA LEU A 117 -28.41 -23.44 -21.92
C LEU A 117 -27.79 -24.83 -22.23
N GLY A 118 -28.05 -25.38 -23.42
CA GLY A 118 -27.49 -26.66 -23.88
C GLY A 118 -26.01 -26.62 -24.26
N VAL A 119 -25.45 -25.44 -24.56
CA VAL A 119 -24.05 -25.24 -24.98
C VAL A 119 -23.16 -24.75 -23.82
N LEU A 120 -23.75 -24.54 -22.63
CA LEU A 120 -23.03 -24.05 -21.47
C LEU A 120 -21.97 -25.09 -21.02
N PRO A 121 -20.73 -24.66 -20.75
CA PRO A 121 -19.69 -25.55 -20.24
C PRO A 121 -20.12 -26.31 -18.98
N LYS A 122 -19.73 -27.59 -18.86
CA LYS A 122 -20.11 -28.46 -17.73
C LYS A 122 -19.72 -27.95 -16.34
N GLY A 123 -18.81 -26.98 -16.26
CA GLY A 123 -18.36 -26.38 -14.99
C GLY A 123 -19.13 -25.13 -14.56
N ILE A 124 -20.10 -24.64 -15.35
CA ILE A 124 -20.92 -23.48 -15.00
C ILE A 124 -22.27 -23.98 -14.49
N ASP A 125 -22.70 -23.40 -13.38
CA ASP A 125 -23.99 -23.71 -12.77
C ASP A 125 -25.16 -23.34 -13.70
N LYS A 126 -26.22 -24.15 -13.67
CA LYS A 126 -27.36 -24.09 -14.61
C LYS A 126 -28.63 -23.49 -14.01
N ALA A 127 -28.54 -22.98 -12.79
CA ALA A 127 -29.65 -22.34 -12.10
C ALA A 127 -29.17 -21.06 -11.44
N SER A 128 -30.02 -20.02 -11.46
CA SER A 128 -29.70 -18.75 -10.80
C SER A 128 -29.39 -18.91 -9.31
N LEU A 129 -30.14 -19.79 -8.63
CA LEU A 129 -29.95 -20.07 -7.21
C LEU A 129 -28.52 -20.52 -6.88
N GLN A 130 -27.94 -21.39 -7.71
CA GLN A 130 -26.57 -21.89 -7.49
C GLN A 130 -25.54 -20.76 -7.58
N HIS A 131 -25.68 -19.87 -8.57
CA HIS A 131 -24.82 -18.69 -8.71
C HIS A 131 -24.95 -17.73 -7.52
N ILE A 132 -26.17 -17.49 -7.04
CA ILE A 132 -26.41 -16.63 -5.86
C ILE A 132 -25.81 -17.25 -4.60
N THR A 133 -26.00 -18.55 -4.38
CA THR A 133 -25.43 -19.25 -3.21
C THR A 133 -23.91 -19.18 -3.24
N ALA A 134 -23.28 -19.46 -4.38
CA ALA A 134 -21.83 -19.36 -4.52
C ALA A 134 -21.30 -17.93 -4.32
N LEU A 135 -22.03 -16.90 -4.80
CA LEU A 135 -21.67 -15.50 -4.54
C LEU A 135 -21.83 -15.13 -3.07
N HIS A 136 -22.87 -15.64 -2.40
CA HIS A 136 -23.10 -15.38 -0.98
C HIS A 136 -22.05 -16.03 -0.09
N GLU A 137 -21.62 -17.26 -0.39
CA GLU A 137 -20.53 -17.93 0.31
C GLU A 137 -19.23 -17.10 0.25
N ILE A 138 -18.86 -16.60 -0.94
CA ILE A 138 -17.69 -15.73 -1.11
C ILE A 138 -17.86 -14.42 -0.33
N GLU A 139 -19.05 -13.83 -0.35
CA GLU A 139 -19.34 -12.60 0.42
C GLU A 139 -19.16 -12.82 1.93
N GLN A 140 -19.57 -13.98 2.46
CA GLN A 140 -19.44 -14.30 3.88
C GLN A 140 -17.99 -14.60 4.29
N GLU A 141 -17.25 -15.36 3.48
CA GLU A 141 -15.85 -15.72 3.77
C GLU A 141 -14.93 -14.50 3.69
N ASP A 142 -15.10 -13.68 2.66
CA ASP A 142 -14.14 -12.65 2.28
C ASP A 142 -14.66 -11.21 2.57
N PHE A 143 -15.65 -11.07 3.45
CA PHE A 143 -16.36 -9.83 3.79
C PHE A 143 -15.44 -8.63 4.13
N ILE A 144 -14.31 -8.90 4.78
CA ILE A 144 -13.37 -7.88 5.27
C ILE A 144 -12.70 -7.12 4.11
N PHE A 145 -12.57 -7.75 2.95
CA PHE A 145 -11.85 -7.19 1.81
C PHE A 145 -12.72 -6.36 0.86
N LEU A 146 -14.04 -6.33 1.08
CA LEU A 146 -15.01 -5.65 0.22
C LEU A 146 -15.45 -4.29 0.78
N SER A 147 -15.46 -3.26 -0.07
CA SER A 147 -15.98 -1.95 0.27
C SER A 147 -17.48 -1.97 0.58
N LYS A 148 -17.97 -0.91 1.23
CA LYS A 148 -19.42 -0.73 1.47
C LYS A 148 -20.19 -0.60 0.15
N LYS A 149 -19.60 0.02 -0.88
CA LYS A 149 -20.21 0.20 -2.21
C LYS A 149 -20.42 -1.16 -2.89
N SER A 150 -19.35 -1.96 -2.99
CA SER A 150 -19.40 -3.28 -3.63
C SER A 150 -20.37 -4.23 -2.92
N ARG A 151 -20.42 -4.21 -1.58
CA ARG A 151 -21.41 -4.97 -0.79
C ARG A 151 -22.84 -4.56 -1.07
N SER A 152 -23.12 -3.25 -1.15
CA SER A 152 -24.46 -2.77 -1.47
C SER A 152 -24.92 -3.24 -2.85
N LEU A 153 -24.02 -3.23 -3.84
CA LEU A 153 -24.31 -3.71 -5.19
C LEU A 153 -24.54 -5.22 -5.25
N LEU A 154 -23.73 -6.01 -4.54
CA LEU A 154 -23.94 -7.47 -4.42
C LEU A 154 -25.27 -7.82 -3.74
N SER A 155 -25.65 -7.08 -2.70
CA SER A 155 -26.96 -7.26 -2.06
C SER A 155 -28.10 -6.97 -3.02
N LYS A 156 -28.03 -5.85 -3.77
CA LYS A 156 -29.03 -5.52 -4.80
C LYS A 156 -29.12 -6.59 -5.89
N LEU A 157 -27.98 -7.15 -6.30
CA LEU A 157 -27.94 -8.25 -7.24
C LEU A 157 -28.69 -9.47 -6.68
N ARG A 158 -28.42 -9.88 -5.43
CA ARG A 158 -29.10 -11.00 -4.76
C ARG A 158 -30.60 -10.77 -4.66
N ASP A 159 -31.03 -9.57 -4.28
CA ASP A 159 -32.46 -9.23 -4.15
C ASP A 159 -33.16 -9.37 -5.51
N ASN A 160 -32.57 -8.84 -6.58
CA ASN A 160 -33.11 -8.98 -7.94
C ASN A 160 -33.14 -10.44 -8.42
N CYS A 161 -32.13 -11.23 -8.06
CA CYS A 161 -32.04 -12.63 -8.48
C CYS A 161 -33.00 -13.54 -7.70
N SER A 162 -33.48 -13.12 -6.52
CA SER A 162 -34.51 -13.87 -5.77
C SER A 162 -35.83 -13.97 -6.56
N MET A 163 -36.17 -12.89 -7.27
CA MET A 163 -37.33 -12.89 -8.18
C MET A 163 -37.08 -13.80 -9.40
N MET A 164 -35.86 -13.81 -9.93
CA MET A 164 -35.46 -14.69 -11.03
C MET A 164 -35.51 -16.17 -10.66
N CYS A 165 -35.06 -16.56 -9.46
CA CYS A 165 -35.20 -17.93 -8.94
C CYS A 165 -36.68 -18.37 -8.91
N SER A 166 -37.57 -17.47 -8.48
CA SER A 166 -39.00 -17.75 -8.40
C SER A 166 -39.61 -17.98 -9.78
N MET A 167 -39.16 -17.20 -10.77
CA MET A 167 -39.56 -17.34 -12.17
C MET A 167 -39.01 -18.63 -12.81
N GLU A 168 -37.76 -19.02 -12.53
CA GLU A 168 -37.16 -20.28 -13.00
C GLU A 168 -37.91 -21.51 -12.46
N MET A 169 -38.32 -21.47 -11.20
CA MET A 169 -39.14 -22.53 -10.60
C MET A 169 -40.50 -22.65 -11.28
N ALA A 170 -41.16 -21.53 -11.59
CA ALA A 170 -42.44 -21.54 -12.28
C ALA A 170 -42.32 -22.14 -13.70
N ILE A 171 -41.30 -21.75 -14.47
CA ILE A 171 -41.00 -22.33 -15.79
C ILE A 171 -40.73 -23.84 -15.71
N SER A 172 -40.07 -24.29 -14.65
CA SER A 172 -39.75 -25.72 -14.48
C SER A 172 -40.96 -26.56 -14.07
N SER A 173 -42.00 -25.94 -13.50
CA SER A 173 -43.20 -26.63 -13.01
C SER A 173 -44.33 -26.76 -14.04
N GLU A 174 -44.49 -25.79 -14.94
CA GLU A 174 -45.49 -25.83 -16.01
C GLU A 174 -44.83 -26.33 -17.30
N ASN A 175 -45.59 -27.03 -18.16
CA ASN A 175 -45.07 -27.59 -19.41
C ASN A 175 -44.64 -26.49 -20.39
N ASN A 176 -43.42 -25.97 -20.26
CA ASN A 176 -42.65 -25.20 -21.24
C ASN A 176 -43.47 -24.20 -22.08
N ASP A 177 -44.39 -23.46 -21.45
CA ASP A 177 -45.15 -22.42 -22.13
C ASP A 177 -44.20 -21.28 -22.52
N SER A 178 -43.99 -21.13 -23.83
CA SER A 178 -43.03 -20.15 -24.39
C SER A 178 -43.32 -18.70 -23.98
N GLU A 179 -44.56 -18.41 -23.57
CA GLU A 179 -44.99 -17.09 -23.11
C GLU A 179 -44.50 -16.80 -21.68
N MET A 180 -44.56 -17.78 -20.78
CA MET A 180 -44.04 -17.65 -19.42
C MET A 180 -42.51 -17.55 -19.42
N ALA A 181 -41.84 -18.31 -20.30
CA ALA A 181 -40.39 -18.18 -20.51
C ALA A 181 -39.98 -16.77 -20.95
N ARG A 182 -40.71 -16.15 -21.88
CA ARG A 182 -40.45 -14.77 -22.35
C ARG A 182 -40.63 -13.71 -21.26
N SER A 183 -41.54 -13.93 -20.31
CA SER A 183 -41.75 -13.01 -19.19
C SER A 183 -40.52 -12.83 -18.29
N THR A 184 -39.57 -13.76 -18.36
CA THR A 184 -38.35 -13.75 -17.53
C THR A 184 -37.17 -13.00 -18.16
N ILE A 185 -37.24 -12.70 -19.46
CA ILE A 185 -36.20 -11.98 -20.20
C ILE A 185 -35.77 -10.68 -19.50
N PRO A 186 -36.69 -9.80 -19.04
CA PRO A 186 -36.30 -8.56 -18.36
C PRO A 186 -35.52 -8.79 -17.06
N ALA A 187 -35.79 -9.90 -16.35
CA ALA A 187 -35.10 -10.25 -15.12
C ALA A 187 -33.63 -10.63 -15.39
N TYR A 188 -33.38 -11.45 -16.42
CA TYR A 188 -32.02 -11.80 -16.85
C TYR A 188 -31.23 -10.57 -17.36
N GLU A 189 -31.86 -9.71 -18.17
CA GLU A 189 -31.22 -8.47 -18.63
C GLU A 189 -30.88 -7.52 -17.46
N SER A 190 -31.78 -7.40 -16.48
CA SER A 190 -31.55 -6.62 -15.27
C SER A 190 -30.40 -7.20 -14.44
N ALA A 191 -30.35 -8.53 -14.29
CA ALA A 191 -29.26 -9.21 -13.60
C ALA A 191 -27.91 -8.97 -14.29
N MET A 192 -27.85 -9.04 -15.63
CA MET A 192 -26.63 -8.74 -16.39
C MET A 192 -26.14 -7.30 -16.19
N ARG A 193 -27.04 -6.30 -16.24
CA ARG A 193 -26.68 -4.90 -15.98
C ARG A 193 -26.14 -4.69 -14.56
N ASN A 194 -26.72 -5.36 -13.58
CA ASN A 194 -26.24 -5.33 -12.20
C ASN A 194 -24.89 -6.02 -12.04
N ILE A 195 -24.67 -7.14 -12.72
CA ILE A 195 -23.38 -7.83 -12.74
C ILE A 195 -22.30 -6.91 -13.33
N ASP A 196 -22.59 -6.23 -14.44
CA ASP A 196 -21.64 -5.28 -15.05
C ASP A 196 -21.33 -4.11 -14.11
N SER A 197 -22.35 -3.60 -13.40
CA SER A 197 -22.18 -2.57 -12.36
C SER A 197 -21.32 -3.07 -11.19
N CYS A 198 -21.50 -4.33 -10.78
CA CYS A 198 -20.68 -4.95 -9.74
C CYS A 198 -19.22 -5.10 -10.21
N LEU A 199 -18.99 -5.61 -11.42
CA LEU A 199 -17.66 -5.76 -12.00
C LEU A 199 -16.92 -4.43 -12.11
N GLN A 200 -17.62 -3.38 -12.56
CA GLN A 200 -17.07 -2.03 -12.62
C GLN A 200 -16.69 -1.49 -11.23
N SER A 201 -17.55 -1.67 -10.23
CA SER A 201 -17.25 -1.25 -8.86
C SER A 201 -16.06 -2.01 -8.27
N LEU A 202 -15.92 -3.31 -8.57
CA LEU A 202 -14.77 -4.10 -8.14
C LEU A 202 -13.48 -3.66 -8.84
N TYR A 203 -13.57 -3.27 -10.11
CA TYR A 203 -12.43 -2.73 -10.85
C TYR A 203 -11.98 -1.38 -10.29
N GLU A 204 -12.91 -0.45 -10.05
CA GLU A 204 -12.61 0.85 -9.41
C GLU A 204 -12.01 0.71 -8.01
N GLU A 205 -12.40 -0.33 -7.26
CA GLU A 205 -11.86 -0.60 -5.93
C GLU A 205 -10.47 -1.26 -5.96
N LEU A 206 -10.09 -1.86 -7.10
CA LEU A 206 -8.76 -2.38 -7.39
C LEU A 206 -7.83 -1.30 -7.93
N GLU A 207 -8.35 -0.31 -8.65
CA GLU A 207 -7.58 0.85 -9.07
C GLU A 207 -7.02 1.54 -7.83
N PHE A 208 -5.68 1.56 -7.75
CA PHE A 208 -4.96 2.43 -6.83
C PHE A 208 -5.50 3.84 -7.02
N PRO A 209 -5.60 4.65 -5.94
CA PRO A 209 -6.14 6.01 -6.04
C PRO A 209 -5.52 6.65 -7.27
N SER A 210 -6.37 7.00 -8.24
CA SER A 210 -5.93 7.80 -9.38
C SER A 210 -5.18 8.97 -8.77
N SER A 211 -4.03 9.27 -9.34
CA SER A 211 -3.24 10.44 -8.98
C SER A 211 -4.00 11.70 -9.39
N ASP A 212 -5.23 11.88 -8.92
CA ASP A 212 -5.97 13.12 -9.02
C ASP A 212 -5.55 13.92 -7.78
N LYS A 213 -4.55 14.76 -8.06
CA LYS A 213 -4.14 15.90 -7.24
C LYS A 213 -5.30 16.85 -7.00
#